data_AF-A0A966AM34-F1
#
_entry.id   AF-A0A966AM34-F1
#
_cell.length_a   1.000
_cell.length_b   1.000
_cell.length_c   1.000
_cell.angle_alpha   90.00
_cell.angle_beta   90.00
_cell.angle_gamma   90.00
#
_symmetry.space_group_name_H-M   'P 1'
#
loop_
_entity.id
_entity.type
_entity.pdbx_description
1 polymer ?
#
loop_
_entity_poly.entity_id
_entity_poly.type
_entity_poly.pdbx_seq_one_letter_code
_entity_poly.pdbx_strand_id
1 'polypeptide(L)'
;MFQQSDDTASSQPGPNAAREARSDAARREVADYLNFLDGLDNTNEQGWHTIFQHTLQAFQEDPTREGHLRLALVMSRADRKSTEPGVTRNMLTDARKLLNDAMHNPDPPPALVRKFIQLQVNDIDRRVALYDELRSLRSQLAKAHQANQTASRDRTEALTRVRRIEAELAEANAKLQAVMNIERNIGPTGKETFP
;
A
#
# COMPACT_ATOMS: atom_id res chain seq x y z
N MET A 1 -71.10 42.97 21.88
CA MET A 1 -69.82 42.29 22.19
C MET A 1 -69.88 40.92 21.55
N PHE A 2 -69.28 40.74 20.38
CA PHE A 2 -69.15 39.44 19.72
C PHE A 2 -67.68 39.04 19.80
N GLN A 3 -67.40 37.92 20.47
CA GLN A 3 -66.07 37.32 20.58
C GLN A 3 -65.63 36.85 19.19
N GLN A 4 -64.54 37.42 18.69
CA GLN A 4 -63.76 36.84 17.60
C GLN A 4 -63.05 35.60 18.14
N SER A 5 -63.40 34.44 17.60
CA SER A 5 -62.67 33.20 17.78
C SER A 5 -61.40 33.28 16.91
N ASP A 6 -60.24 33.35 17.55
CA ASP A 6 -58.94 33.16 16.90
C ASP A 6 -58.82 31.70 16.43
N ASP A 7 -59.12 31.46 15.15
CA ASP A 7 -58.70 30.26 14.44
C ASP A 7 -57.18 30.32 14.23
N THR A 8 -56.45 29.85 15.24
CA THR A 8 -55.04 29.49 15.08
C THR A 8 -54.97 28.19 14.28
N ALA A 9 -55.04 28.33 12.95
CA ALA A 9 -54.77 27.26 12.01
C ALA A 9 -53.33 26.77 12.19
N SER A 10 -53.17 25.72 13.00
CA SER A 10 -51.95 24.93 13.14
C SER A 10 -51.56 24.39 11.76
N SER A 11 -50.67 25.12 11.09
CA SER A 11 -50.08 24.73 9.83
C SER A 11 -49.02 23.67 10.10
N GLN A 12 -49.44 22.44 10.36
CA GLN A 12 -48.54 21.29 10.34
C GLN A 12 -47.99 21.14 8.92
N PRO A 13 -46.66 21.18 8.72
CA PRO A 13 -46.07 20.98 7.40
C PRO A 13 -46.50 19.63 6.84
N GLY A 14 -47.09 19.64 5.65
CA GLY A 14 -47.48 18.41 4.97
C GLY A 14 -46.30 17.45 4.77
N PRO A 15 -46.56 16.15 4.57
CA PRO A 15 -45.52 15.10 4.45
C PRO A 15 -44.46 15.38 3.38
N ASN A 16 -44.78 16.20 2.37
CA ASN A 16 -43.84 16.64 1.34
C ASN A 16 -42.82 17.66 1.87
N ALA A 17 -43.24 18.64 2.67
CA ALA A 17 -42.34 19.63 3.28
C ALA A 17 -41.35 18.97 4.25
N ALA A 18 -41.79 17.95 5.00
CA ALA A 18 -40.90 17.17 5.86
C ALA A 18 -39.88 16.34 5.07
N ARG A 19 -40.24 15.86 3.87
CA ARG A 19 -39.34 15.11 2.99
C ARG A 19 -38.29 16.00 2.32
N GLU A 20 -38.70 17.20 1.89
CA GLU A 20 -37.81 18.21 1.32
C GLU A 20 -36.81 18.71 2.37
N ALA A 21 -37.28 19.08 3.57
CA ALA A 21 -36.40 19.53 4.66
C ALA A 21 -35.35 18.48 5.04
N ARG A 22 -35.71 17.18 5.06
CA ARG A 22 -34.77 16.06 5.29
C ARG A 22 -33.76 15.90 4.14
N SER A 23 -34.19 16.10 2.90
CA SER A 23 -33.28 16.08 1.74
C SER A 23 -32.29 17.24 1.81
N ASP A 24 -32.73 18.44 2.18
CA ASP A 24 -31.88 19.62 2.24
C ASP A 24 -30.90 19.57 3.41
N ALA A 25 -31.28 18.97 4.53
CA ALA A 25 -30.35 18.65 5.62
C ALA A 25 -29.25 17.67 5.17
N ALA A 26 -29.63 16.59 4.47
CA ALA A 26 -28.66 15.61 3.97
C ALA A 26 -27.70 16.19 2.91
N ARG A 27 -28.17 17.10 2.06
CA ARG A 27 -27.33 17.81 1.08
C ARG A 27 -26.32 18.73 1.77
N ARG A 28 -26.76 19.48 2.78
CA ARG A 28 -25.88 20.33 3.59
C ARG A 28 -24.80 19.50 4.28
N GLU A 29 -25.19 18.41 4.94
CA GLU A 29 -24.25 17.51 5.61
C GLU A 29 -23.19 16.96 4.64
N VAL A 30 -23.58 16.50 3.45
CA VAL A 30 -22.60 16.05 2.45
C VAL A 30 -21.73 17.19 1.93
N ALA A 31 -22.28 18.39 1.73
CA ALA A 31 -21.51 19.55 1.32
C ALA A 31 -20.45 19.92 2.38
N ASP A 32 -20.80 19.84 3.66
CA ASP A 32 -19.87 20.09 4.77
C ASP A 32 -18.71 19.08 4.76
N TYR A 33 -18.99 17.80 4.52
CA TYR A 33 -17.93 16.79 4.37
C TYR A 33 -17.07 17.00 3.12
N LEU A 34 -17.65 17.44 2.01
CA LEU A 34 -16.88 17.75 0.80
C LEU A 34 -15.98 18.97 1.00
N ASN A 35 -16.47 20.02 1.65
CA ASN A 35 -15.69 21.20 2.01
C ASN A 35 -14.56 20.83 2.98
N PHE A 36 -14.84 19.94 3.94
CA PHE A 36 -13.83 19.42 4.85
C PHE A 36 -12.74 18.62 4.12
N LEU A 37 -13.12 17.76 3.17
CA LEU A 37 -12.19 17.02 2.33
C LEU A 37 -11.32 17.95 1.46
N ASP A 38 -11.92 18.98 0.86
CA ASP A 38 -11.18 19.97 0.08
C ASP A 38 -10.18 20.73 0.96
N GLY A 39 -10.58 21.12 2.18
CA GLY A 39 -9.68 21.70 3.17
C GLY A 39 -8.52 20.77 3.53
N LEU A 40 -8.79 19.48 3.78
CA LEU A 40 -7.75 18.49 4.05
C LEU A 40 -6.79 18.32 2.88
N ASP A 41 -7.31 18.25 1.65
CA ASP A 41 -6.49 18.07 0.46
C ASP A 41 -5.56 19.28 0.23
N ASN A 42 -6.00 20.49 0.58
CA ASN A 42 -5.22 21.73 0.47
C ASN A 42 -4.26 22.03 1.64
N THR A 43 -4.29 21.26 2.73
CA THR A 43 -3.34 21.44 3.85
C THR A 43 -2.00 20.75 3.60
N ASN A 44 -0.92 21.29 4.18
CA ASN A 44 0.37 20.60 4.20
C ASN A 44 0.36 19.45 5.24
N GLU A 45 1.43 18.65 5.29
CA GLU A 45 1.55 17.51 6.22
C GLU A 45 1.38 17.92 7.69
N GLN A 46 1.99 19.04 8.10
CA GLN A 46 1.85 19.55 9.47
C GLN A 46 0.40 19.93 9.79
N GLY A 47 -0.26 20.65 8.88
CA GLY A 47 -1.67 21.03 9.03
C GLY A 47 -2.60 19.82 9.08
N TRP A 48 -2.36 18.81 8.23
CA TRP A 48 -3.09 17.54 8.29
C TRP A 48 -2.89 16.84 9.64
N HIS A 49 -1.67 16.79 10.17
CA HIS A 49 -1.41 16.18 11.48
C HIS A 49 -2.14 16.92 12.61
N THR A 50 -2.15 18.25 12.59
CA THR A 50 -2.91 19.05 13.56
C THR A 50 -4.41 18.75 13.47
N ILE A 51 -4.98 18.70 12.26
CA ILE A 51 -6.40 18.37 12.07
C ILE A 51 -6.68 16.94 12.53
N PHE A 52 -5.78 15.99 12.25
CA PHE A 52 -5.91 14.61 12.71
C PHE A 52 -5.95 14.51 14.22
N GLN A 53 -5.00 15.12 14.93
CA GLN A 53 -4.97 15.10 16.40
C GLN A 53 -6.23 15.73 17.01
N HIS A 54 -6.64 16.90 16.50
CA HIS A 54 -7.85 17.57 16.96
C HIS A 54 -9.11 16.72 16.72
N THR A 55 -9.22 16.09 15.54
CA THR A 55 -10.37 15.25 15.19
C THR A 55 -10.39 13.96 16.00
N LEU A 56 -9.22 13.37 16.26
CA LEU A 56 -9.06 12.19 17.09
C LEU A 56 -9.46 12.49 18.54
N GLN A 57 -9.00 13.61 19.10
CA GLN A 57 -9.37 14.03 20.45
C GLN A 57 -10.89 14.25 20.57
N ALA A 58 -11.49 15.00 19.64
CA ALA A 58 -12.94 15.23 19.65
C ALA A 58 -13.74 13.92 19.54
N PHE A 59 -13.26 12.96 18.74
CA PHE A 59 -13.88 11.64 18.63
C PHE A 59 -13.76 10.80 19.92
N GLN A 60 -12.62 10.90 20.62
CA GLN A 60 -12.42 10.20 21.90
C GLN A 60 -13.30 10.78 23.02
N GLU A 61 -13.56 12.08 22.97
CA GLU A 61 -14.46 12.77 23.90
C GLU A 61 -15.93 12.42 23.63
N ASP A 62 -16.36 12.40 22.36
CA ASP A 62 -17.73 12.07 21.96
C ASP A 62 -17.80 11.29 20.62
N PRO A 63 -17.91 9.95 20.67
CA PRO A 63 -17.88 9.09 19.48
C PRO A 63 -19.23 9.07 18.73
N THR A 64 -19.69 10.22 18.27
CA THR A 64 -20.90 10.36 17.45
C THR A 64 -20.73 9.78 16.04
N ARG A 65 -21.84 9.56 15.31
CA ARG A 65 -21.80 9.17 13.88
C ARG A 65 -20.97 10.15 13.06
N GLU A 66 -21.14 11.44 13.31
CA GLU A 66 -20.39 12.50 12.65
C GLU A 66 -18.90 12.43 13.00
N GLY A 67 -18.56 12.18 14.28
CA GLY A 67 -17.18 11.96 14.72
C GLY A 67 -16.51 10.79 14.01
N HIS A 68 -17.19 9.64 13.91
CA HIS A 68 -16.71 8.48 13.14
C HIS A 68 -16.42 8.86 11.69
N LEU A 69 -17.36 9.56 11.03
CA LEU A 69 -17.20 9.96 9.63
C LEU A 69 -16.05 10.96 9.46
N ARG A 70 -15.98 12.02 10.27
CA ARG A 70 -14.90 13.02 10.20
C ARG A 70 -13.53 12.39 10.42
N LEU A 71 -13.37 11.57 11.46
CA LEU A 71 -12.10 10.90 11.74
C LEU A 71 -11.72 9.97 10.58
N ALA A 72 -12.67 9.19 10.07
CA ALA A 72 -12.42 8.32 8.93
C ALA A 72 -11.98 9.10 7.68
N LEU A 73 -12.60 10.26 7.40
CA LEU A 73 -12.21 11.11 6.27
C LEU A 73 -10.79 11.65 6.42
N VAL A 74 -10.38 12.08 7.61
CA VAL A 74 -8.98 12.53 7.85
C VAL A 74 -8.00 11.37 7.64
N MET A 75 -8.30 10.20 8.19
CA MET A 75 -7.48 8.99 8.05
C MET A 75 -7.40 8.52 6.60
N SER A 76 -8.48 8.69 5.81
CA SER A 76 -8.51 8.34 4.39
C SER A 76 -7.53 9.12 3.52
N ARG A 77 -6.96 10.21 4.05
CA ARG A 77 -5.99 11.07 3.37
C ARG A 77 -4.55 10.84 3.80
N ALA A 78 -4.30 9.86 4.67
CA ALA A 78 -2.96 9.50 5.11
C ALA A 78 -2.01 9.20 3.94
N ASP A 79 -2.50 8.64 2.83
CA ASP A 79 -1.70 8.31 1.65
C ASP A 79 -1.13 9.51 0.89
N ARG A 80 -1.78 10.66 1.00
CA ARG A 80 -1.34 11.91 0.36
C ARG A 80 -0.45 12.75 1.26
N LYS A 81 -0.43 12.45 2.56
CA LYS A 81 0.16 13.32 3.60
C LYS A 81 1.26 12.64 4.40
N SER A 82 1.18 11.33 4.60
CA SER A 82 2.18 10.54 5.32
C SER A 82 3.23 9.99 4.36
N THR A 83 4.48 10.09 4.78
CA THR A 83 5.63 9.52 4.06
C THR A 83 5.84 8.02 4.36
N GLU A 84 5.14 7.47 5.37
CA GLU A 84 5.32 6.10 5.83
C GLU A 84 4.26 5.15 5.26
N PRO A 85 4.63 4.19 4.37
CA PRO A 85 3.66 3.32 3.71
C PRO A 85 2.91 2.38 4.66
N GLY A 86 3.56 1.94 5.75
CA GLY A 86 2.96 1.04 6.74
C GLY A 86 1.87 1.72 7.57
N VAL A 87 2.15 2.94 8.05
CA VAL A 87 1.19 3.78 8.78
C VAL A 87 0.01 4.13 7.88
N THR A 88 0.28 4.47 6.62
CA THR A 88 -0.75 4.79 5.64
C THR A 88 -1.75 3.65 5.43
N ARG A 89 -1.28 2.42 5.17
CA ARG A 89 -2.18 1.28 4.94
C ARG A 89 -3.08 1.00 6.15
N ASN A 90 -2.51 1.06 7.35
CA ASN A 90 -3.27 0.84 8.58
C ASN A 90 -4.32 1.93 8.76
N MET A 91 -3.96 3.20 8.57
CA MET A 91 -4.90 4.32 8.63
C MET A 91 -6.04 4.20 7.62
N LEU A 92 -5.77 3.74 6.40
CA LEU A 92 -6.81 3.47 5.40
C LEU A 92 -7.75 2.33 5.84
N THR A 93 -7.19 1.28 6.45
CA THR A 93 -7.97 0.14 6.96
C THR A 93 -8.88 0.57 8.13
N ASP A 94 -8.34 1.37 9.04
CA ASP A 94 -9.08 1.92 10.18
C ASP A 94 -10.15 2.91 9.73
N ALA A 95 -9.85 3.77 8.73
CA ALA A 95 -10.83 4.65 8.10
C ALA A 95 -12.01 3.86 7.52
N ARG A 96 -11.73 2.77 6.79
CA ARG A 96 -12.76 1.88 6.24
C ARG A 96 -13.66 1.31 7.34
N LYS A 97 -13.07 0.87 8.46
CA LYS A 97 -13.81 0.35 9.61
C LYS A 97 -14.74 1.42 10.20
N LEU A 98 -14.20 2.61 10.46
CA LEU A 98 -14.98 3.73 11.00
C LEU A 98 -16.12 4.17 10.06
N LEU A 99 -15.90 4.16 8.74
CA LEU A 99 -16.97 4.42 7.76
C LEU A 99 -18.07 3.37 7.83
N ASN A 100 -17.71 2.09 7.96
CA ASN A 100 -18.68 1.02 8.13
C ASN A 100 -19.44 1.17 9.45
N ASP A 101 -18.76 1.51 10.55
CA ASP A 101 -19.39 1.75 11.85
C ASP A 101 -20.36 2.94 11.76
N ALA A 102 -20.00 4.00 11.03
CA ALA A 102 -20.89 5.15 10.78
C ALA A 102 -22.15 4.80 9.96
N MET A 103 -22.12 3.73 9.16
CA MET A 103 -23.31 3.25 8.44
C MET A 103 -24.26 2.43 9.32
N HIS A 104 -23.75 1.76 10.36
CA HIS A 104 -24.49 0.76 11.16
C HIS A 104 -24.80 1.21 12.59
N ASN A 105 -24.24 2.32 13.06
CA ASN A 105 -24.58 2.97 14.34
C ASN A 105 -26.07 3.40 14.39
N PRO A 106 -26.69 3.52 15.58
CA PRO A 106 -28.12 3.26 15.79
C PRO A 106 -29.09 4.12 14.97
N ASP A 107 -28.66 5.30 14.53
CA ASP A 107 -29.42 6.14 13.60
C ASP A 107 -28.83 6.07 12.18
N PRO A 108 -29.44 5.28 11.26
CA PRO A 108 -28.90 5.10 9.93
C PRO A 108 -28.84 6.44 9.19
N PRO A 109 -27.68 6.79 8.58
CA PRO A 109 -27.51 8.10 7.97
C PRO A 109 -28.51 8.34 6.83
N PRO A 110 -28.85 9.60 6.52
CA PRO A 110 -29.68 9.91 5.36
C PRO A 110 -29.17 9.24 4.08
N ALA A 111 -30.06 8.93 3.14
CA ALA A 111 -29.71 8.16 1.93
C ALA A 111 -28.54 8.77 1.12
N LEU A 112 -28.44 10.10 1.07
CA LEU A 112 -27.35 10.79 0.40
C LEU A 112 -26.01 10.60 1.12
N VAL A 113 -26.00 10.73 2.45
CA VAL A 113 -24.82 10.50 3.30
C VAL A 113 -24.37 9.05 3.20
N ARG A 114 -25.31 8.08 3.16
CA ARG A 114 -24.97 6.67 2.88
C ARG A 114 -24.27 6.48 1.55
N LYS A 115 -24.77 7.10 0.47
CA LYS A 115 -24.11 7.04 -0.84
C LYS A 115 -22.71 7.67 -0.80
N PHE A 116 -22.55 8.79 -0.10
CA PHE A 116 -21.26 9.41 0.12
C PHE A 116 -20.29 8.47 0.85
N ILE A 117 -20.71 7.88 1.97
CA ILE A 117 -19.91 6.91 2.73
C ILE A 117 -19.51 5.73 1.83
N GLN A 118 -20.44 5.16 1.07
CA GLN A 118 -20.15 4.05 0.16
C GLN A 118 -19.10 4.42 -0.90
N LEU A 119 -19.15 5.66 -1.44
CA LEU A 119 -18.15 6.14 -2.39
C LEU A 119 -16.77 6.22 -1.74
N GLN A 120 -16.68 6.71 -0.49
CA GLN A 120 -15.42 6.78 0.25
C GLN A 120 -14.88 5.37 0.56
N VAL A 121 -15.73 4.43 0.97
CA VAL A 121 -15.33 3.03 1.21
C VAL A 121 -14.77 2.40 -0.06
N ASN A 122 -15.46 2.55 -1.19
CA ASN A 122 -15.00 2.01 -2.47
C ASN A 122 -13.65 2.61 -2.92
N ASP A 123 -13.44 3.90 -2.67
CA ASP A 123 -12.17 4.58 -2.98
C ASP A 123 -11.04 4.09 -2.06
N ILE A 124 -11.30 3.94 -0.76
CA ILE A 124 -10.34 3.38 0.21
C ILE A 124 -9.99 1.94 -0.16
N ASP A 125 -10.97 1.10 -0.51
CA ASP A 125 -10.74 -0.30 -0.91
C ASP A 125 -9.79 -0.40 -2.11
N ARG A 126 -9.95 0.48 -3.11
CA ARG A 126 -9.04 0.57 -4.26
C ARG A 126 -7.63 0.95 -3.83
N ARG A 127 -7.49 1.94 -2.95
CA ARG A 127 -6.17 2.39 -2.47
C ARG A 127 -5.47 1.31 -1.64
N VAL A 128 -6.20 0.61 -0.77
CA VAL A 128 -5.65 -0.52 0.01
C VAL A 128 -5.18 -1.64 -0.93
N ALA A 129 -5.94 -1.98 -1.97
CA ALA A 129 -5.52 -2.96 -2.96
C ALA A 129 -4.22 -2.55 -3.67
N LEU A 130 -4.08 -1.28 -4.06
CA LEU A 130 -2.85 -0.75 -4.66
C LEU A 130 -1.64 -0.83 -3.71
N TYR A 131 -1.84 -0.60 -2.40
CA TYR A 131 -0.78 -0.80 -1.40
C TYR A 131 -0.36 -2.27 -1.29
N ASP A 132 -1.30 -3.20 -1.32
CA ASP A 132 -1.01 -4.63 -1.26
C ASP A 132 -0.30 -5.13 -2.53
N GLU A 133 -0.69 -4.61 -3.70
CA GLU A 133 0.03 -4.85 -4.97
C GLU A 133 1.44 -4.29 -4.93
N LEU A 134 1.63 -3.04 -4.49
CA LEU A 134 2.96 -2.43 -4.36
C LEU A 134 3.84 -3.23 -3.41
N ARG A 135 3.30 -3.72 -2.30
CA ARG A 135 4.00 -4.59 -1.35
C ARG A 135 4.42 -5.91 -2.00
N SER A 136 3.52 -6.53 -2.75
CA SER A 136 3.81 -7.76 -3.49
C SER A 136 4.92 -7.54 -4.52
N LEU A 137 4.85 -6.47 -5.31
CA LEU A 137 5.87 -6.11 -6.30
C LEU A 137 7.23 -5.86 -5.65
N ARG A 138 7.28 -5.15 -4.52
CA ARG A 138 8.53 -4.96 -3.76
C ARG A 138 9.12 -6.28 -3.27
N SER A 139 8.29 -7.21 -2.81
CA SER A 139 8.74 -8.55 -2.40
C SER A 139 9.29 -9.36 -3.59
N GLN A 140 8.61 -9.31 -4.74
CA GLN A 140 9.05 -9.98 -5.96
C GLN A 140 10.38 -9.39 -6.46
N LEU A 141 10.52 -8.06 -6.44
CA LEU A 141 11.75 -7.38 -6.82
C LEU A 141 12.92 -7.77 -5.90
N ALA A 142 12.70 -7.84 -4.59
CA ALA A 142 13.71 -8.28 -3.64
C ALA A 142 14.17 -9.73 -3.91
N LYS A 143 13.22 -10.65 -4.18
CA LYS A 143 13.52 -12.03 -4.57
C LYS A 143 14.30 -12.10 -5.89
N ALA A 144 13.91 -11.31 -6.89
CA ALA A 144 14.59 -11.25 -8.18
C ALA A 144 16.04 -10.74 -8.04
N HIS A 145 16.27 -9.71 -7.21
CA HIS A 145 17.61 -9.23 -6.90
C HIS A 145 18.46 -10.28 -6.21
N GLN A 146 17.92 -10.98 -5.23
CA GLN A 146 18.62 -12.06 -4.56
C GLN A 146 18.98 -13.19 -5.53
N ALA A 147 18.04 -13.61 -6.38
CA ALA A 147 18.28 -14.64 -7.40
C ALA A 147 19.37 -14.22 -8.39
N ASN A 148 19.37 -12.96 -8.83
CA ASN A 148 20.39 -12.43 -9.72
C ASN A 148 21.78 -12.38 -9.06
N GLN A 149 21.85 -11.98 -7.79
CA GLN A 149 23.12 -12.02 -7.02
C GLN A 149 23.66 -13.45 -6.90
N THR A 150 22.82 -14.43 -6.62
CA THR A 150 23.22 -15.84 -6.57
C THR A 150 23.71 -16.31 -7.94
N ALA A 151 22.96 -16.07 -9.02
CA ALA A 151 23.37 -16.45 -10.36
C ALA A 151 24.71 -15.81 -10.79
N SER A 152 24.95 -14.56 -10.39
CA SER A 152 26.23 -13.88 -10.63
C SER A 152 27.38 -14.52 -9.87
N ARG A 153 27.15 -14.97 -8.62
CA ARG A 153 28.16 -15.70 -7.83
C ARG A 153 28.45 -17.05 -8.45
N ASP A 154 27.43 -17.83 -8.78
CA ASP A 154 27.57 -19.15 -9.41
C ASP A 154 28.35 -19.06 -10.72
N ARG A 155 28.06 -18.04 -11.54
CA ARG A 155 28.81 -17.78 -12.78
C ARG A 155 30.29 -17.48 -12.50
N THR A 156 30.59 -16.70 -11.47
CA THR A 156 31.97 -16.34 -11.09
C THR A 156 32.73 -17.57 -10.58
N GLU A 157 32.07 -18.41 -9.78
CA GLU A 157 32.63 -19.68 -9.33
C GLU A 157 32.89 -20.64 -10.50
N ALA A 158 31.95 -20.77 -11.43
CA ALA A 158 32.11 -21.60 -12.61
C ALA A 158 33.31 -21.14 -13.47
N LEU A 159 33.45 -19.84 -13.71
CA LEU A 159 34.61 -19.28 -14.42
C LEU A 159 35.93 -19.57 -13.69
N THR A 160 35.93 -19.52 -12.36
CA THR A 160 37.11 -19.84 -11.54
C THR A 160 37.47 -21.33 -11.65
N ARG A 161 36.48 -22.22 -11.64
CA ARG A 161 36.69 -23.67 -11.84
C ARG A 161 37.23 -23.98 -13.23
N VAL A 162 36.70 -23.33 -14.27
CA VAL A 162 37.21 -23.49 -15.65
C VAL A 162 38.68 -23.10 -15.74
N ARG A 163 39.07 -21.95 -15.19
CA ARG A 163 40.49 -21.51 -15.17
C ARG A 163 41.40 -22.50 -14.44
N ARG A 164 40.92 -23.11 -13.36
CA ARG A 164 41.67 -24.14 -12.62
C ARG A 164 41.87 -25.39 -13.47
N ILE A 165 40.84 -25.85 -14.15
CA ILE A 165 40.91 -27.02 -15.05
C ILE A 165 41.87 -26.74 -16.21
N GLU A 166 41.83 -25.55 -16.80
CA GLU A 166 42.76 -25.15 -17.86
C GLU A 166 44.22 -25.18 -17.39
N ALA A 167 44.49 -24.73 -16.15
CA ALA A 167 45.83 -24.79 -15.56
C ALA A 167 46.28 -26.24 -15.31
N GLU A 168 45.40 -27.09 -14.77
CA GLU A 168 45.68 -28.52 -14.54
C GLU A 168 45.93 -29.26 -15.87
N LEU A 169 45.18 -28.94 -16.93
CA LEU A 169 45.38 -29.47 -18.28
C LEU A 169 46.73 -29.03 -18.87
N ALA A 170 47.10 -27.75 -18.71
CA ALA A 170 48.39 -27.24 -19.17
C ALA A 170 49.56 -27.95 -18.46
N GLU A 171 49.45 -28.17 -17.14
CA GLU A 171 50.44 -28.91 -16.37
C GLU A 171 50.55 -30.37 -16.82
N ALA A 172 49.41 -31.05 -17.04
CA ALA A 172 49.39 -32.43 -17.53
C ALA A 172 50.04 -32.54 -18.93
N ASN A 173 49.75 -31.61 -19.83
CA ASN A 173 50.39 -31.55 -21.15
C ASN A 173 51.90 -31.32 -21.06
N ALA A 174 52.35 -30.44 -20.17
CA ALA A 174 53.78 -30.21 -19.95
C ALA A 174 54.49 -31.48 -19.42
N LYS A 175 53.86 -32.22 -18.50
CA LYS A 175 54.37 -33.52 -18.01
C LYS A 175 54.44 -34.56 -19.11
N LEU A 176 53.41 -34.67 -19.95
CA LEU A 176 53.42 -35.59 -21.10
C LEU A 176 54.54 -35.26 -22.09
N GLN A 177 54.74 -33.97 -22.41
CA GLN A 177 55.86 -33.56 -23.26
C GLN A 177 57.22 -33.89 -22.64
N ALA A 178 57.38 -33.71 -21.32
CA ALA A 178 58.60 -34.08 -20.62
C ALA A 178 58.87 -35.59 -20.71
N VAL A 179 57.84 -36.44 -20.51
CA VAL A 179 57.95 -37.90 -20.66
C VAL A 179 58.33 -38.28 -22.10
N MET A 180 57.67 -37.72 -23.11
CA MET A 180 58.03 -37.97 -24.52
C MET A 180 59.47 -37.57 -24.86
N ASN A 181 59.95 -36.45 -24.31
CA ASN A 181 61.34 -36.01 -24.49
C ASN A 181 62.33 -36.97 -23.82
N ILE A 182 61.99 -37.50 -22.64
CA ILE A 182 62.79 -38.53 -21.95
C ILE A 182 62.84 -39.81 -22.80
N GLU A 183 61.70 -40.31 -23.28
CA GLU A 183 61.63 -41.51 -24.14
C GLU A 183 62.43 -41.33 -25.43
N ARG A 184 62.38 -40.14 -26.03
CA ARG A 184 63.15 -39.81 -27.25
C ARG A 184 64.66 -39.77 -26.99
N ASN A 185 65.08 -39.29 -25.82
CA ASN A 185 66.48 -39.29 -25.40
C ASN A 185 66.99 -40.67 -24.94
N ILE A 186 66.08 -41.64 -24.76
CA ILE A 186 66.39 -43.04 -24.40
C ILE A 186 66.30 -43.98 -25.63
N GLY A 187 66.10 -43.44 -26.85
CA GLY A 187 66.11 -44.21 -28.11
C GLY A 187 67.36 -45.10 -28.28
N PRO A 188 67.22 -46.24 -28.98
CA PRO A 188 67.79 -47.53 -28.60
C PRO A 188 69.33 -47.50 -28.58
N THR A 189 69.92 -47.98 -27.50
CA THR A 189 71.29 -48.49 -27.47
C THR A 189 71.38 -49.70 -28.41
N GLY A 190 71.52 -49.40 -29.71
CA GLY A 190 71.85 -50.36 -30.73
C GLY A 190 73.31 -50.79 -30.61
N LYS A 191 73.48 -52.08 -30.28
CA LYS A 191 74.64 -52.94 -30.58
C LYS A 191 75.95 -52.61 -29.85
N GLU A 192 76.05 -53.07 -28.60
CA GLU A 192 77.33 -53.59 -28.10
C GLU A 192 77.44 -55.06 -28.49
N THR A 193 78.34 -55.33 -29.43
CA THR A 193 78.83 -56.67 -29.78
C THR A 193 79.54 -57.27 -28.56
N PHE A 194 78.97 -58.33 -27.99
CA PHE A 194 79.69 -59.21 -27.06
C PHE A 194 80.62 -60.13 -27.87
N PRO A 195 81.92 -60.24 -27.52
CA PRO A 195 82.81 -61.25 -28.08
C PRO A 195 82.45 -62.67 -27.63
#